data_AF-A0A3B1AML6-F1
#
_entry.id   AF-A0A3B1AML6-F1
#
_cell.length_a   1.000
_cell.length_b   1.000
_cell.length_c   1.000
_cell.angle_alpha   90.00
_cell.angle_beta   90.00
_cell.angle_gamma   90.00
#
_symmetry.space_group_name_H-M   'P 1'
#
loop_
_entity.id
_entity.type
_entity.pdbx_description
1 polymer ?
#
loop_
_entity_poly.entity_id
_entity_poly.type
_entity_poly.pdbx_seq_one_letter_code
_entity_poly.pdbx_strand_id
1 'polypeptide(L)' 'MLSFIYNVSQQFEKEHGYSPNTLHMNYAHLECLKQQLDNPNDFEAVTSLLGMELVISQDAVHPSVAWFSEPWKQAVNS' A
#
# COMPACT_ATOMS: atom_id res chain seq x y z
N MET A 1 9.22 5.14 -6.70
CA MET A 1 8.00 4.36 -6.44
C MET A 1 6.98 5.13 -5.59
N LEU A 2 7.42 5.90 -4.58
CA LEU A 2 6.51 6.75 -3.80
C LEU A 2 5.63 7.64 -4.67
N SER A 3 6.20 8.33 -5.67
CA SER A 3 5.42 9.16 -6.60
C SER A 3 4.33 8.40 -7.36
N PHE A 4 4.56 7.11 -7.65
CA PHE A 4 3.57 6.26 -8.30
C PHE A 4 2.42 5.93 -7.34
N ILE A 5 2.74 5.55 -6.10
CA ILE A 5 1.74 5.27 -5.04
C ILE A 5 0.88 6.50 -4.78
N TYR A 6 1.48 7.69 -4.68
CA TYR A 6 0.75 8.95 -4.55
C TYR A 6 -0.16 9.21 -5.76
N ASN A 7 0.32 8.94 -6.97
CA ASN A 7 -0.47 9.14 -8.18
C ASN A 7 -1.71 8.23 -8.22
N VAL A 8 -1.53 6.92 -7.98
CA VAL A 8 -2.65 5.98 -7.94
C VAL A 8 -3.62 6.27 -6.79
N SER A 9 -3.12 6.77 -5.65
CA SER A 9 -3.96 7.19 -4.52
C SER A 9 -4.82 8.40 -4.86
N GLN A 10 -4.22 9.43 -5.48
CA GLN A 10 -4.97 10.60 -5.93
C GLN A 10 -5.97 10.27 -7.04
N GLN A 11 -5.60 9.36 -7.93
CA GLN A 11 -6.49 8.90 -8.99
C GLN A 11 -7.70 8.16 -8.38
N PHE A 12 -7.45 7.25 -7.44
CA PHE A 12 -8.51 6.56 -6.70
C PHE A 12 -9.43 7.54 -5.97
N GLU A 13 -8.88 8.53 -5.27
CA GLU A 13 -9.68 9.54 -4.56
C GLU A 13 -10.54 10.37 -5.52
N LYS A 14 -10.01 10.74 -6.69
CA LYS A 14 -10.77 11.45 -7.73
C LYS A 14 -11.89 10.61 -8.34
N GLU A 15 -11.66 9.31 -8.50
CA GLU A 15 -12.62 8.38 -9.10
C GLU A 15 -13.72 7.97 -8.12
N HIS A 16 -13.39 7.78 -6.84
CA HIS A 16 -14.30 7.24 -5.83
C HIS A 16 -14.84 8.28 -4.84
N GLY A 17 -14.17 9.43 -4.69
CA GLY A 17 -14.55 10.49 -3.74
C GLY A 17 -14.10 10.26 -2.30
N TYR A 18 -13.26 9.24 -2.06
CA TYR A 18 -12.66 8.94 -0.74
C TYR A 18 -11.23 8.42 -0.91
N SER A 19 -10.38 8.69 0.08
CA SER A 19 -8.98 8.26 0.07
C SER A 19 -8.87 6.74 0.28
N PRO A 20 -7.97 6.05 -0.42
CA PRO A 20 -7.71 4.64 -0.16
C PRO A 20 -7.07 4.46 1.22
N ASN A 21 -7.28 3.30 1.84
CA ASN A 21 -6.68 2.96 3.12
C ASN A 21 -5.74 1.76 3.04
N THR A 22 -5.63 1.12 1.87
CA THR A 22 -4.86 -0.10 1.68
C THR A 22 -4.03 -0.03 0.41
N LEU A 23 -2.77 -0.47 0.47
CA LEU A 23 -1.84 -0.58 -0.65
C LEU A 23 -1.47 -2.04 -0.87
N HIS A 24 -1.87 -2.58 -2.02
CA HIS A 24 -1.57 -3.93 -2.47
C HIS A 24 -0.32 -3.93 -3.33
N MET A 25 0.64 -4.78 -2.99
CA MET A 25 1.91 -4.87 -3.72
C MET A 25 2.60 -6.21 -3.44
N ASN A 26 3.62 -6.54 -4.25
CA ASN A 26 4.43 -7.73 -4.00
C ASN A 26 5.68 -7.39 -3.19
N TYR A 27 6.44 -8.42 -2.81
CA TYR A 27 7.65 -8.26 -2.02
C TYR A 27 8.76 -7.48 -2.74
N ALA A 28 8.88 -7.63 -4.06
CA ALA A 28 9.87 -6.88 -4.85
C ALA A 28 9.57 -5.37 -4.84
N HIS A 29 8.30 -4.99 -4.89
CA HIS A 29 7.89 -3.61 -4.70
C HIS A 29 8.19 -3.17 -3.25
N LEU A 30 7.99 -4.01 -2.25
CA LEU A 30 8.31 -3.62 -0.87
C LEU A 30 9.80 -3.29 -0.71
N GLU A 31 10.67 -4.12 -1.29
CA GLU A 31 12.12 -3.90 -1.30
C GLU A 31 12.49 -2.58 -1.99
N CYS A 32 11.93 -2.31 -3.17
CA CYS A 32 12.11 -1.04 -3.88
C CYS A 32 11.60 0.17 -3.09
N LEU A 33 10.50 0.03 -2.35
CA LEU A 33 9.96 1.09 -1.50
C LEU A 33 10.89 1.36 -0.34
N LYS A 34 11.37 0.31 0.34
CA LYS A 34 12.35 0.38 1.43
C LYS A 34 13.63 1.08 1.02
N GLN A 35 14.13 0.83 -0.20
CA GLN A 35 15.31 1.52 -0.74
C GLN A 35 15.11 3.03 -0.93
N GLN A 36 13.87 3.52 -1.04
CA GLN A 36 13.56 4.95 -1.16
C GLN A 36 13.31 5.61 0.20
N LEU A 37 13.28 4.84 1.27
CA LEU A 37 13.03 5.32 2.62
C LEU A 37 14.35 5.44 3.37
N ASP A 38 14.47 6.48 4.19
CA ASP A 38 15.65 6.71 5.03
C ASP A 38 15.84 5.59 6.07
N ASN A 39 14.73 4.98 6.53
CA ASN A 39 14.73 3.86 7.46
C ASN A 39 13.96 2.64 6.92
N PRO A 40 14.64 1.71 6.20
CA PRO A 40 14.00 0.56 5.54
C PRO A 40 13.47 -0.52 6.50
N ASN A 41 13.89 -0.51 7.77
CA ASN A 41 13.43 -1.45 8.79
C ASN A 41 12.14 -1.01 9.48
N ASP A 42 11.72 0.24 9.30
CA ASP A 42 10.59 0.80 10.02
C ASP A 42 9.32 0.71 9.17
N PHE A 43 8.73 -0.49 9.15
CA PHE A 43 7.48 -0.75 8.43
C PHE A 43 6.34 0.14 8.95
N GLU A 44 6.34 0.44 10.25
CA GLU A 44 5.39 1.35 10.87
C GLU A 44 5.51 2.77 10.29
N ALA A 45 6.73 3.31 10.14
CA ALA A 45 6.97 4.59 9.48
C ALA A 45 6.51 4.59 8.02
N VAL A 46 6.62 3.46 7.29
CA VAL A 46 6.09 3.36 5.92
C VAL A 46 4.58 3.47 5.91
N THR A 47 3.90 2.68 6.76
CA THR A 47 2.42 2.72 6.86
C THR A 47 1.93 4.08 7.35
N SER A 48 2.65 4.71 8.29
CA SER A 48 2.31 6.03 8.82
C SER A 48 2.57 7.16 7.83
N LEU A 49 3.62 7.05 7.00
CA LEU A 49 3.91 8.01 5.93
C LEU A 49 2.85 7.96 4.84
N LEU A 50 2.43 6.75 4.48
CA LEU A 50 1.42 6.53 3.45
C LEU A 50 -0.01 6.73 3.97
N GLY A 51 -0.23 6.60 5.28
CA GLY A 51 -1.57 6.57 5.88
C GLY A 51 -2.40 5.36 5.42
N MET A 52 -1.73 4.29 4.97
CA MET A 52 -2.36 3.12 4.36
C MET A 52 -1.77 1.83 4.96
N GLU A 53 -2.61 0.82 5.11
CA GLU A 53 -2.19 -0.55 5.40
C GLU A 53 -1.51 -1.18 4.18
N LEU A 54 -0.36 -1.84 4.38
CA LEU A 54 0.31 -2.57 3.31
C LEU A 54 -0.14 -4.03 3.30
N VAL A 55 -0.61 -4.47 2.13
CA VAL A 55 -0.98 -5.87 1.86
C VAL A 55 0.01 -6.44 0.86
N ILE A 56 0.77 -7.44 1.30
CA ILE A 56 1.73 -8.13 0.45
C ILE A 56 1.08 -9.35 -0.17
N SER A 57 1.01 -9.39 -1.50
CA SER A 57 0.44 -10.50 -2.27
C SER A 57 1.37 -10.88 -3.41
N GLN A 58 1.61 -12.18 -3.60
CA GLN A 58 2.47 -12.67 -4.69
C GLN A 58 1.83 -12.50 -6.08
N ASP A 59 0.50 -12.42 -6.12
CA ASP A 59 -0.29 -12.20 -7.34
C ASP A 59 -0.32 -10.71 -7.76
N ALA A 60 0.17 -9.80 -6.91
CA ALA A 60 0.17 -8.37 -7.21
C ALA A 60 1.26 -8.01 -8.24
N VAL A 61 0.88 -8.02 -9.51
CA VAL A 61 1.74 -7.65 -10.65
C VAL A 61 2.13 -6.16 -10.59
N HIS A 62 1.23 -5.30 -10.11
CA HIS A 62 1.46 -3.86 -9.99
C HIS A 62 1.03 -3.34 -8.61
N PRO A 63 1.65 -2.27 -8.09
CA PRO A 63 1.17 -1.61 -6.89
C PRO A 63 -0.21 -1.01 -7.16
N SER A 64 -1.20 -1.37 -6.36
CA SER A 64 -2.57 -0.88 -6.48
C SER A 64 -3.10 -0.45 -5.13
N VAL A 65 -3.96 0.56 -5.13
CA VAL A 65 -4.61 1.05 -3.92
C VAL A 65 -6.06 0.57 -3.88
N ALA A 66 -6.54 0.35 -2.67
CA ALA A 66 -7.90 -0.07 -2.42
C ALA A 66 -8.42 0.54 -1.13
N TRP A 67 -9.74 0.51 -1.00
CA TRP A 67 -10.40 0.84 0.25
C TRP A 67 -11.11 -0.39 0.78
N PHE A 68 -10.75 -0.79 2.00
CA PHE A 68 -11.41 -1.88 2.71
C PHE A 68 -12.06 -1.34 3.98
N SER A 69 -13.35 -1.63 4.15
CA SER A 69 -14.10 -1.27 5.36
C SER A 69 -13.67 -2.09 6.59
N GLU A 70 -13.01 -3.23 6.39
CA GLU A 70 -12.58 -4.13 7.45
C GLU A 70 -11.05 -4.31 7.40
N PRO A 71 -10.37 -4.34 8.56
CA PRO A 71 -8.95 -4.64 8.61
C PRO A 71 -8.74 -6.07 8.10
N TRP A 72 -7.97 -6.21 7.03
CA TRP A 72 -7.66 -7.44 6.29
C TRP A 72 -7.05 -8.59 7.14
N LYS A 73 -6.81 -8.38 8.44
CA LYS A 73 -6.30 -9.40 9.38
C LYS A 73 -7.17 -10.65 9.51
N GLN A 74 -8.40 -10.68 8.99
CA GLN A 74 -9.26 -11.87 9.08
C GLN A 74 -9.17 -12.86 7.92
N ALA A 75 -8.47 -12.54 6.82
CA ALA A 75 -8.50 -13.41 5.62
C ALA A 75 -7.48 -14.56 5.61
N VAL A 76 -6.61 -14.71 6.62
CA VAL A 76 -5.60 -15.79 6.67
C VAL A 76 -6.05 -17.08 7.36
N ASN A 77 -7.31 -17.17 7.80
CA ASN A 77 -7.88 -18.41 8.36
C ASN A 77 -9.13 -18.82 7.59
N SER A 78 -8.97 -19.62 6.53
CA SER A 78 -10.02 -20.51 6.00
C SER A 78 -9.37 -21.75 5.39
#